data_AF-A0A7Y5GQP5-F1
#
_entry.id   AF-A0A7Y5GQP5-F1
#
_cell.length_a   1.000
_cell.length_b   1.000
_cell.length_c   1.000
_cell.angle_alpha   90.00
_cell.angle_beta   90.00
_cell.angle_gamma   90.00
#
_symmetry.space_group_name_H-M   'P 1'
#
loop_
_entity.id
_entity.type
_entity.pdbx_description
1 polymer ?
#
loop_
_entity_poly.entity_id
_entity_poly.type
_entity_poly.pdbx_seq_one_letter_code
_entity_poly.pdbx_strand_id
1 'polypeptide(L)'
;MLISEQTRNFVKAVDEFSGKKIQLRDELCVIVEYFAQANDAEKFEELIFKAKYLKGLMNVFTAASQNSEVSNTEQIREDFTHNFGLLRDILGSITATLEENLKREFQRKFLDLSPEAMMNTKTLISDLDWAKRYLNDVRRGKAAQA
;
A
#
# COMPACT_ATOMS: atom_id res chain seq x y z
N MET A 1 5.42 -17.98 -5.81
CA MET A 1 5.46 -17.56 -4.40
C MET A 1 4.38 -18.27 -3.61
N LEU A 2 4.72 -18.91 -2.48
CA LEU A 2 3.75 -19.51 -1.55
C LEU A 2 3.48 -18.51 -0.41
N ILE A 3 2.22 -18.27 -0.09
CA ILE A 3 1.82 -17.36 1.00
C ILE A 3 1.70 -18.14 2.31
N SER A 4 2.49 -17.74 3.31
CA SER A 4 2.52 -18.35 4.64
C SER A 4 1.23 -18.09 5.44
N GLU A 5 0.98 -18.93 6.44
CA GLU A 5 -0.15 -18.75 7.36
C GLU A 5 -0.01 -17.46 8.18
N GLN A 6 1.22 -17.12 8.58
CA GLN A 6 1.54 -15.88 9.30
C GLN A 6 1.13 -14.65 8.48
N THR A 7 1.45 -14.62 7.19
CA THR A 7 1.03 -13.54 6.28
C THR A 7 -0.49 -13.45 6.18
N ARG A 8 -1.18 -14.58 6.01
CA ARG A 8 -2.65 -14.61 5.93
C ARG A 8 -3.29 -14.09 7.23
N ASN A 9 -2.77 -14.51 8.37
CA ASN A 9 -3.25 -14.09 9.68
C ASN A 9 -3.02 -12.59 9.90
N PHE A 10 -1.86 -12.06 9.50
CA PHE A 10 -1.60 -10.63 9.53
C PHE A 10 -2.60 -9.85 8.67
N VAL A 11 -2.77 -10.21 7.40
CA VAL A 11 -3.70 -9.52 6.49
C VAL A 11 -5.15 -9.63 6.99
N LYS A 12 -5.54 -10.79 7.54
CA LYS A 12 -6.84 -10.96 8.18
C LYS A 12 -7.04 -10.02 9.37
N ALA A 13 -6.04 -9.88 10.24
CA ALA A 13 -6.10 -8.98 11.38
C ALA A 13 -6.19 -7.50 10.95
N VAL A 14 -5.44 -7.09 9.92
CA VAL A 14 -5.55 -5.76 9.32
C VAL A 14 -6.95 -5.53 8.75
N ASP A 15 -7.50 -6.51 8.06
CA ASP A 15 -8.84 -6.44 7.48
C ASP A 15 -9.93 -6.33 8.54
N GLU A 16 -9.83 -7.10 9.63
CA GLU A 16 -10.72 -7.00 10.80
C GLU A 16 -10.61 -5.63 11.48
N PHE A 17 -9.39 -5.16 11.75
CA PHE A 17 -9.12 -3.84 12.31
C PHE A 17 -9.69 -2.70 11.46
N SER A 18 -9.65 -2.84 10.13
CA SER A 18 -10.19 -1.85 9.20
C SER A 18 -11.73 -1.82 9.14
N GLY A 19 -12.40 -2.81 9.75
CA GLY A 19 -13.84 -3.03 9.57
C GLY A 19 -14.19 -3.59 8.20
N LYS A 20 -13.39 -4.54 7.71
CA LYS A 20 -13.54 -5.21 6.40
C LYS A 20 -13.40 -4.30 5.19
N LYS A 21 -12.55 -3.28 5.28
CA LYS A 21 -12.33 -2.28 4.22
C LYS A 21 -11.20 -2.62 3.25
N ILE A 22 -10.41 -3.65 3.53
CA ILE A 22 -9.32 -4.07 2.63
C ILE A 22 -9.92 -4.64 1.35
N GLN A 23 -9.51 -4.09 0.21
CA GLN A 23 -10.06 -4.47 -1.10
C GLN A 23 -9.13 -5.43 -1.84
N LEU A 24 -7.83 -5.26 -1.68
CA LEU A 24 -6.78 -6.01 -2.39
C LEU A 24 -6.09 -7.00 -1.44
N ARG A 25 -6.89 -7.88 -0.80
CA ARG A 25 -6.41 -8.81 0.22
C ARG A 25 -5.30 -9.73 -0.29
N ASP A 26 -5.50 -10.31 -1.47
CA ASP A 26 -4.55 -11.27 -2.05
C ASP A 26 -3.24 -10.57 -2.45
N GLU A 27 -3.33 -9.37 -3.02
CA GLU A 27 -2.14 -8.59 -3.36
C GLU A 27 -1.40 -8.09 -2.12
N LEU A 28 -2.13 -7.69 -1.09
CA LEU A 28 -1.54 -7.34 0.20
C LEU A 28 -0.82 -8.55 0.82
N CYS A 29 -1.36 -9.76 0.69
CA CYS A 29 -0.65 -10.98 1.08
C CYS A 29 0.65 -11.16 0.30
N VAL A 30 0.64 -10.99 -1.02
CA VAL A 30 1.85 -11.10 -1.86
C VAL A 30 2.92 -10.10 -1.41
N ILE A 31 2.53 -8.84 -1.16
CA ILE A 31 3.44 -7.79 -0.72
C ILE A 31 4.04 -8.11 0.65
N VAL A 32 3.21 -8.51 1.62
CA VAL A 32 3.68 -8.85 2.98
C VAL A 32 4.60 -10.07 2.93
N GLU A 33 4.22 -11.11 2.18
CA GLU A 33 5.01 -12.33 2.04
C GLU A 33 6.38 -12.04 1.42
N TYR A 34 6.45 -11.17 0.41
CA TYR A 34 7.73 -10.77 -0.20
C TYR A 34 8.73 -10.26 0.84
N PHE A 35 8.30 -9.33 1.71
CA PHE A 35 9.18 -8.79 2.75
C PHE A 35 9.45 -9.79 3.87
N ALA A 36 8.47 -10.64 4.21
CA ALA A 36 8.64 -11.70 5.20
C ALA A 36 9.71 -12.71 4.75
N GLN A 37 9.69 -13.15 3.48
CA GLN A 37 10.67 -14.09 2.92
C GLN A 37 12.07 -13.48 2.83
N ALA A 38 12.15 -12.16 2.60
CA ALA A 38 13.42 -11.43 2.62
C ALA A 38 13.93 -11.12 4.05
N ASN A 39 13.16 -11.44 5.09
CA ASN A 39 13.39 -11.02 6.48
C ASN A 39 13.63 -9.50 6.60
N ASP A 40 12.89 -8.72 5.81
CA ASP A 40 13.09 -7.28 5.63
C ASP A 40 11.87 -6.48 6.12
N ALA A 41 11.59 -6.64 7.42
CA ALA A 41 10.46 -5.97 8.07
C ALA A 41 10.61 -4.43 8.06
N GLU A 42 11.84 -3.93 8.04
CA GLU A 42 12.13 -2.49 7.99
C GLU A 42 11.68 -1.88 6.66
N LYS A 43 11.98 -2.52 5.51
CA LYS A 43 11.48 -2.03 4.22
C LYS A 43 9.97 -2.15 4.09
N PHE A 44 9.36 -3.19 4.66
CA PHE A 44 7.90 -3.25 4.71
C PHE A 44 7.33 -2.06 5.50
N GLU A 45 7.95 -1.72 6.63
CA GLU A 45 7.54 -0.57 7.42
C GLU A 45 7.71 0.75 6.67
N GLU A 46 8.81 0.88 5.94
CA GLU A 46 9.06 2.05 5.10
C GLU A 46 8.00 2.18 3.99
N LEU A 47 7.63 1.06 3.35
CA LEU A 47 6.58 1.01 2.34
C LEU A 47 5.23 1.49 2.88
N ILE A 48 4.77 0.95 4.02
CA ILE A 48 3.47 1.34 4.59
C ILE A 48 3.49 2.78 5.12
N PHE A 49 4.66 3.30 5.54
CA PHE A 49 4.82 4.72 5.88
C PHE A 49 4.70 5.61 4.62
N LYS A 50 5.36 5.26 3.52
CA LYS A 50 5.22 5.97 2.24
C LYS A 50 3.79 5.92 1.73
N ALA A 51 3.10 4.78 1.85
CA ALA A 51 1.69 4.67 1.48
C ALA A 51 0.80 5.61 2.31
N LYS A 52 1.00 5.68 3.63
CA LYS A 52 0.32 6.65 4.50
C LYS A 52 0.56 8.09 4.05
N TYR A 53 1.79 8.44 3.69
CA TYR A 53 2.14 9.76 3.19
C TYR A 53 1.42 10.08 1.88
N LEU A 54 1.48 9.17 0.90
CA LEU A 54 0.77 9.28 -0.38
C LEU A 54 -0.75 9.43 -0.17
N LYS A 55 -1.33 8.70 0.79
CA LYS A 55 -2.75 8.85 1.14
C LYS A 55 -3.07 10.25 1.66
N GLY A 56 -2.18 10.82 2.48
CA GLY A 56 -2.26 12.21 2.92
C GLY A 56 -2.28 13.19 1.75
N LEU A 57 -1.32 13.07 0.83
CA LEU A 57 -1.24 13.94 -0.36
C LEU A 57 -2.50 13.83 -1.24
N MET A 58 -3.02 12.62 -1.45
CA MET A 58 -4.28 12.42 -2.20
C MET A 58 -5.47 13.13 -1.55
N ASN A 59 -5.55 13.12 -0.22
CA ASN A 59 -6.60 13.84 0.50
C ASN A 59 -6.46 15.36 0.34
N VAL A 60 -5.22 15.88 0.31
CA VAL A 60 -4.97 17.31 0.08
C VAL A 60 -5.40 17.71 -1.32
N PHE A 61 -5.10 16.92 -2.37
CA PHE A 61 -5.62 17.20 -3.72
C PHE A 61 -7.15 17.22 -3.77
N THR A 62 -7.78 16.27 -3.08
CA THR A 62 -9.25 16.20 -3.02
C THR A 62 -9.82 17.47 -2.36
N ALA A 63 -9.24 17.90 -1.25
CA ALA A 63 -9.65 19.13 -0.56
C ALA A 63 -9.38 20.39 -1.38
N ALA A 64 -8.24 20.48 -2.07
CA ALA A 64 -7.89 21.61 -2.95
C ALA A 64 -8.85 21.72 -4.14
N SER A 65 -9.32 20.59 -4.69
CA SER A 65 -10.32 20.61 -5.76
C SER A 65 -11.68 21.18 -5.32
N GLN A 66 -11.93 21.20 -4.00
CA GLN A 66 -13.15 21.71 -3.39
C GLN A 66 -13.00 23.14 -2.87
N ASN A 67 -11.77 23.63 -2.66
CA ASN A 67 -11.47 24.97 -2.12
C ASN A 67 -10.29 25.61 -2.86
N SER A 68 -10.54 26.68 -3.61
CA SER A 68 -9.57 27.34 -4.50
C SER A 68 -8.45 28.13 -3.80
N GLU A 69 -8.42 28.21 -2.47
CA GLU A 69 -7.41 28.96 -1.70
C GLU A 69 -6.13 28.15 -1.40
N VAL A 70 -6.04 26.88 -1.81
CA VAL A 70 -4.85 26.05 -1.57
C VAL A 70 -3.70 26.50 -2.49
N SER A 71 -2.79 27.32 -1.97
CA SER A 71 -1.78 28.03 -2.76
C SER A 71 -0.49 27.25 -3.07
N ASN A 72 -0.40 25.95 -2.75
CA ASN A 72 0.86 25.18 -2.89
C ASN A 72 0.70 23.81 -3.59
N THR A 73 -0.22 23.73 -4.55
CA THR A 73 -0.57 22.48 -5.25
C THR A 73 0.56 21.89 -6.09
N GLU A 74 1.51 22.69 -6.56
CA GLU A 74 2.60 22.20 -7.41
C GLU A 74 3.63 21.39 -6.63
N GLN A 75 4.10 21.91 -5.49
CA GLN A 75 5.03 21.17 -4.62
C GLN A 75 4.42 19.85 -4.13
N ILE A 76 3.12 19.85 -3.81
CA ILE A 76 2.40 18.63 -3.42
C ILE A 76 2.35 17.62 -4.59
N ARG A 77 2.22 18.10 -5.84
CA ARG A 77 2.25 17.26 -7.05
C ARG A 77 3.62 16.66 -7.29
N GLU A 78 4.67 17.43 -7.13
CA GLU A 78 6.05 16.94 -7.25
C GLU A 78 6.33 15.84 -6.21
N ASP A 79 6.00 16.11 -4.94
CA ASP A 79 6.14 15.14 -3.85
C ASP A 79 5.35 13.86 -4.09
N PHE A 80 4.10 14.00 -4.56
CA PHE A 80 3.26 12.85 -4.88
C PHE A 80 3.89 12.03 -6.00
N THR A 81 4.31 12.69 -7.09
CA THR A 81 4.89 12.01 -8.26
C THR A 81 6.16 11.27 -7.89
N HIS A 82 7.04 11.89 -7.10
CA HIS A 82 8.27 11.27 -6.62
C HIS A 82 7.99 10.03 -5.76
N ASN A 83 7.15 10.16 -4.73
CA ASN A 83 6.85 9.04 -3.82
C ASN A 83 6.03 7.93 -4.50
N PHE A 84 5.19 8.28 -5.46
CA PHE A 84 4.43 7.31 -6.25
C PHE A 84 5.36 6.53 -7.19
N GLY A 85 6.39 7.18 -7.76
CA GLY A 85 7.47 6.51 -8.48
C GLY A 85 8.18 5.46 -7.63
N LEU A 86 8.62 5.84 -6.42
CA LEU A 86 9.26 4.90 -5.49
C LEU A 86 8.36 3.71 -5.12
N LEU A 87 7.05 3.94 -4.92
CA LEU A 87 6.10 2.86 -4.69
C LEU A 87 6.04 1.91 -5.90
N ARG A 88 6.01 2.45 -7.12
CA ARG A 88 6.01 1.63 -8.34
C ARG A 88 7.30 0.83 -8.50
N ASP A 89 8.44 1.38 -8.12
CA ASP A 89 9.72 0.65 -8.17
C ASP A 89 9.74 -0.54 -7.21
N ILE A 90 9.15 -0.36 -6.01
CA ILE A 90 8.97 -1.46 -5.05
C ILE A 90 8.03 -2.52 -5.64
N LEU A 91 6.90 -2.13 -6.23
CA LEU A 91 5.97 -3.06 -6.88
C LEU A 91 6.63 -3.79 -8.06
N GLY A 92 7.49 -3.12 -8.83
CA GLY A 92 8.30 -3.72 -9.87
C GLY A 92 9.27 -4.79 -9.33
N SER A 93 9.93 -4.47 -8.22
CA SER A 93 10.84 -5.40 -7.52
C SER A 93 10.12 -6.64 -7.01
N ILE A 94 8.93 -6.46 -6.43
CA ILE A 94 8.06 -7.57 -6.00
C ILE A 94 7.66 -8.40 -7.21
N THR A 95 7.13 -7.77 -8.26
CA THR A 95 6.65 -8.41 -9.48
C THR A 95 7.73 -9.25 -10.15
N ALA A 96 9.00 -8.79 -10.13
CA ALA A 96 10.14 -9.51 -10.69
C ALA A 96 10.43 -10.86 -10.02
N THR A 97 9.96 -11.06 -8.78
CA THR A 97 10.13 -12.32 -8.02
C THR A 97 8.95 -13.29 -8.11
N LEU A 98 7.88 -12.89 -8.79
CA LEU A 98 6.66 -13.70 -8.92
C LEU A 98 6.80 -14.70 -10.07
N GLU A 99 6.08 -15.82 -9.93
CA GLU A 99 5.90 -16.81 -11.01
C GLU A 99 5.18 -16.17 -12.20
N GLU A 100 5.47 -16.62 -13.42
CA GLU A 100 5.07 -15.92 -14.66
C GLU A 100 3.58 -15.59 -14.79
N ASN A 101 2.67 -16.45 -14.31
CA ASN A 101 1.25 -16.14 -14.33
C ASN A 101 0.90 -14.98 -13.38
N LEU A 102 1.33 -15.08 -12.13
CA LEU A 102 1.06 -14.07 -11.10
C LEU A 102 1.79 -12.75 -11.42
N LYS A 103 3.00 -12.84 -11.97
CA LYS A 103 3.79 -11.69 -12.46
C LYS A 103 3.02 -10.89 -13.50
N ARG A 104 2.46 -11.55 -14.52
CA ARG A 104 1.66 -10.88 -15.57
C ARG A 104 0.41 -10.22 -15.01
N GLU A 105 -0.27 -10.87 -14.06
CA GLU A 105 -1.42 -10.30 -13.38
C GLU A 105 -1.05 -9.06 -12.56
N PHE A 106 0.01 -9.12 -11.75
CA PHE A 106 0.50 -7.99 -10.95
C PHE A 106 0.95 -6.81 -11.84
N GLN A 107 1.67 -7.12 -12.91
CA GLN A 107 2.11 -6.13 -13.89
C GLN A 107 0.93 -5.37 -14.48
N ARG A 108 -0.08 -6.10 -14.97
CA ARG A 108 -1.30 -5.51 -15.53
C ARG A 108 -2.08 -4.71 -14.49
N LYS A 109 -2.18 -5.24 -13.27
CA LYS A 109 -3.01 -4.66 -12.20
C LYS A 109 -2.41 -3.37 -11.63
N PHE A 110 -1.09 -3.19 -11.63
CA PHE A 110 -0.46 -2.04 -10.96
C PHE A 110 0.58 -1.26 -11.78
N LEU A 111 1.27 -1.91 -12.72
CA LEU A 111 2.43 -1.32 -13.41
C LEU A 111 2.12 -0.84 -14.83
N ASP A 112 1.03 -1.28 -15.44
CA ASP A 112 0.61 -0.76 -16.73
C ASP A 112 0.32 0.75 -16.67
N LEU A 113 0.54 1.44 -17.79
CA LEU A 113 0.19 2.85 -17.95
C LEU A 113 -1.30 2.98 -18.31
N SER A 114 -2.17 2.46 -17.43
CA SER A 114 -3.62 2.47 -17.61
C SER A 114 -4.35 3.18 -16.45
N PRO A 115 -5.54 3.77 -16.70
CA PRO A 115 -6.37 4.33 -15.63
C PRO A 115 -6.74 3.30 -14.57
N GLU A 116 -6.95 2.05 -14.98
CA GLU A 116 -7.26 0.93 -14.08
C GLU A 116 -6.07 0.63 -13.15
N ALA A 117 -4.85 0.54 -13.68
CA ALA A 117 -3.66 0.30 -12.87
C ALA A 117 -3.40 1.43 -11.87
N MET A 118 -3.66 2.67 -12.26
CA MET A 118 -3.63 3.82 -11.37
C MET A 118 -4.68 3.71 -10.26
N MET A 119 -5.92 3.33 -10.58
CA MET A 119 -6.98 3.14 -9.59
C MET A 119 -6.63 2.03 -8.60
N ASN A 120 -6.16 0.89 -9.08
CA ASN A 120 -5.70 -0.23 -8.25
C ASN A 120 -4.55 0.19 -7.33
N THR A 121 -3.59 0.98 -7.82
CA THR A 121 -2.48 1.48 -7.00
C THR A 121 -2.98 2.43 -5.91
N LYS A 122 -3.96 3.29 -6.19
CA LYS A 122 -4.60 4.14 -5.16
C LYS A 122 -5.36 3.33 -4.11
N THR A 123 -6.03 2.26 -4.53
CA THR A 123 -6.66 1.29 -3.62
C THR A 123 -5.61 0.62 -2.74
N LEU A 124 -4.51 0.16 -3.34
CA LEU A 124 -3.40 -0.46 -2.61
C LEU A 124 -2.78 0.49 -1.58
N ILE A 125 -2.57 1.76 -1.94
CA ILE A 125 -2.10 2.79 -0.99
C ILE A 125 -3.06 2.89 0.21
N SER A 126 -4.37 2.79 -0.02
CA SER A 126 -5.37 2.86 1.05
C SER A 126 -5.32 1.62 1.95
N ASP A 127 -5.13 0.42 1.37
CA ASP A 127 -4.99 -0.83 2.12
C ASP A 127 -3.67 -0.87 2.93
N LEU A 128 -2.57 -0.33 2.39
CA LEU A 128 -1.30 -0.19 3.09
C LEU A 128 -1.36 0.86 4.23
N ASP A 129 -2.11 1.95 4.09
CA ASP A 129 -2.36 2.88 5.21
C ASP A 129 -3.12 2.18 6.36
N TRP A 130 -4.05 1.27 6.06
CA TRP A 130 -4.69 0.44 7.09
C TRP A 130 -3.68 -0.47 7.79
N ALA A 131 -2.79 -1.12 7.05
CA ALA A 131 -1.71 -1.92 7.63
C ALA A 131 -0.82 -1.08 8.57
N LYS A 132 -0.47 0.17 8.19
CA LYS A 132 0.28 1.08 9.07
C LYS A 132 -0.51 1.45 10.33
N ARG A 133 -1.80 1.75 10.21
CA ARG A 133 -2.65 2.06 11.37
C ARG A 133 -2.73 0.89 12.34
N TYR A 134 -2.95 -0.32 11.82
CA TYR A 134 -2.98 -1.54 12.62
C TYR A 134 -1.65 -1.75 13.37
N LEU A 135 -0.51 -1.71 12.66
CA LEU A 135 0.80 -1.90 13.29
C LEU A 135 1.13 -0.84 14.34
N ASN A 136 0.73 0.41 14.11
CA ASN A 136 0.87 1.46 15.12
C ASN A 136 -0.01 1.19 16.36
N ASP A 137 -1.20 0.62 16.18
CA ASP A 137 -2.12 0.32 17.27
C ASP A 137 -1.64 -0.89 18.11
N VAL A 138 -1.13 -1.92 17.45
CA VAL A 138 -0.45 -3.07 18.08
C VAL A 138 0.71 -2.60 18.96
N ARG A 139 1.59 -1.73 18.44
CA ARG A 139 2.75 -1.21 19.20
C ARG A 139 2.38 -0.36 20.41
N ARG A 140 1.19 0.26 20.38
CA ARG A 140 0.63 1.03 21.49
C ARG A 140 -0.12 0.16 22.49
N GLY A 141 -0.21 -1.15 22.25
CA GLY A 141 -0.90 -2.12 23.11
C GLY A 141 -2.41 -2.08 23.04
N LYS A 142 -3.00 -1.44 22.02
CA LYS A 142 -4.46 -1.25 21.91
C LYS A 142 -5.16 -2.36 21.10
N ALA A 143 -4.51 -2.88 20.07
CA ALA A 143 -5.06 -3.95 19.24
C ALA A 143 -5.03 -5.34 19.90
N ALA A 144 -4.28 -5.51 20.99
CA ALA A 144 -4.19 -6.78 21.72
C ALA A 144 -5.35 -7.02 22.73
N GLN A 145 -6.33 -6.10 22.78
CA GLN A 145 -7.44 -6.12 23.76
C GLN A 145 -8.85 -6.16 23.13
N ALA A 146 -8.95 -6.33 21.81
CA ALA A 146 -10.21 -6.48 21.07
C ALA A 146 -10.33 -7.89 20.50
#